data_AF-A0A1V5V6Q5-F1
#
_entry.id   AF-A0A1V5V6Q5-F1
#
_cell.length_a   1.000
_cell.length_b   1.000
_cell.length_c   1.000
_cell.angle_alpha   90.00
_cell.angle_beta   90.00
_cell.angle_gamma   90.00
#
_symmetry.space_group_name_H-M   'P 1'
#
loop_
_entity.id
_entity.type
_entity.pdbx_description
1 polymer ?
#
loop_
_entity_poly.entity_id
_entity_poly.type
_entity_poly.pdbx_seq_one_letter_code
_entity_poly.pdbx_strand_id
1 'polypeptide(L)'
;MKFLSTVLMLSCCGMFSLCAVDSKYNSPALHKVTFETPHKHAPVELIRGGKIRFVIVCDREAEKKARVVGNDNPIGLPRESLTKSACFLVKNLNRCFNASVAVLPPDSPELAKYPVKIYLGKSIHTDKYGIDITKMPPDGFKIMTVPDGIIIAGRDGSLIPGSYHWNDLSYYAENGTVGATVDFLERFLGMRFYYPGLGVIAPKIKNLAIDPVAYTGRPKYLTRLFGNVDNAFHAPETPPRQIGLATTRNGRGRNFQTTRATSESRGIRVVVPAVFCAEKRLTPILWRKRFPISWMSVSTGIKKANSINR
;
A
#
# COMPACT_ATOMS: atom_id res chain seq x y z
N MET A 1 26.20 44.47 -33.66
CA MET A 1 25.92 44.09 -32.24
C MET A 1 24.41 43.90 -32.02
N LYS A 2 23.77 42.88 -32.62
CA LYS A 2 22.30 42.65 -32.51
C LYS A 2 21.93 41.17 -32.26
N PHE A 3 22.81 40.39 -31.65
CA PHE A 3 22.55 38.97 -31.35
C PHE A 3 22.71 38.59 -29.87
N LEU A 4 23.03 39.54 -28.98
CA LEU A 4 23.31 39.24 -27.57
C LEU A 4 22.08 39.41 -26.63
N SER A 5 21.02 40.10 -27.06
CA SER A 5 19.85 40.35 -26.20
C SER A 5 18.83 39.21 -26.14
N THR A 6 18.82 38.29 -27.10
CA THR A 6 17.79 37.23 -27.17
C THR A 6 18.09 36.03 -26.28
N VAL A 7 19.35 35.83 -25.90
CA VAL A 7 19.78 34.69 -25.06
C VAL A 7 19.51 34.96 -23.56
N LEU A 8 19.50 36.22 -23.12
CA LEU A 8 19.27 36.58 -21.72
C LEU A 8 17.79 36.47 -21.30
N MET A 9 16.85 36.71 -22.23
CA MET A 9 15.40 36.63 -21.95
C MET A 9 14.86 35.19 -21.87
N LEU A 10 15.46 34.22 -22.56
CA LEU A 10 15.03 32.81 -22.46
C LEU A 10 15.51 32.12 -21.17
N SER A 11 16.57 32.61 -20.53
CA SER A 11 17.07 32.05 -19.27
C SER A 11 16.16 32.41 -18.08
N CYS A 12 15.63 33.64 -18.04
CA CYS A 12 14.75 34.08 -16.95
C CYS A 12 13.42 33.31 -16.89
N CYS A 13 12.82 32.95 -18.03
CA CYS A 13 11.54 32.23 -18.05
C CYS A 13 11.60 30.83 -17.40
N GLY A 14 12.76 30.17 -17.42
CA GLY A 14 12.96 28.88 -16.76
C GLY A 14 12.98 28.99 -15.22
N MET A 15 13.60 30.03 -14.69
CA MET A 15 13.71 30.25 -13.24
C MET A 15 12.39 30.68 -12.59
N PHE A 16 11.58 31.50 -13.26
CA PHE A 16 10.27 31.92 -12.73
C PHE A 16 9.28 30.75 -12.57
N SER A 17 9.29 29.80 -13.51
CA SER A 17 8.42 28.62 -13.45
C SER A 17 8.78 27.72 -12.25
N LEU A 18 10.07 27.53 -11.98
CA LEU A 18 10.53 26.69 -10.87
C LEU A 18 10.16 27.31 -9.51
N CYS A 19 10.35 28.63 -9.35
CA CYS A 19 10.03 29.34 -8.10
C CYS A 19 8.53 29.33 -7.78
N ALA A 20 7.67 29.43 -8.81
CA ALA A 20 6.22 29.40 -8.62
C ALA A 20 5.72 28.02 -8.16
N VAL A 21 6.22 26.94 -8.76
CA VAL A 21 5.89 25.55 -8.40
C VAL A 21 6.38 25.21 -7.00
N ASP A 22 7.60 25.63 -6.65
CA ASP A 22 8.16 25.47 -5.30
C ASP A 22 7.25 26.15 -4.27
N SER A 23 6.89 27.42 -4.46
CA SER A 23 6.03 28.14 -3.52
C SER A 23 4.64 27.50 -3.31
N LYS A 24 4.06 26.88 -4.35
CA LYS A 24 2.71 26.28 -4.30
C LYS A 24 2.71 24.92 -3.60
N TYR A 25 3.74 24.10 -3.83
CA TYR A 25 3.77 22.72 -3.36
C TYR A 25 4.77 22.47 -2.21
N ASN A 26 5.54 23.47 -1.77
CA ASN A 26 6.52 23.37 -0.67
C ASN A 26 5.97 23.93 0.65
N SER A 27 4.91 23.31 1.17
CA SER A 27 4.42 23.65 2.52
C SER A 27 5.44 23.27 3.60
N PRO A 28 5.71 24.12 4.60
CA PRO A 28 6.57 23.78 5.74
C PRO A 28 6.10 22.56 6.54
N ALA A 29 4.80 22.25 6.49
CA ALA A 29 4.19 21.10 7.17
C ALA A 29 4.30 19.79 6.38
N LEU A 30 5.00 19.78 5.25
CA LEU A 30 5.22 18.59 4.42
C LEU A 30 6.67 18.13 4.51
N HIS A 31 6.89 16.86 4.16
CA HIS A 31 8.23 16.32 3.96
C HIS A 31 9.00 17.17 2.95
N LYS A 32 10.30 17.36 3.21
CA LYS A 32 11.17 18.17 2.36
C LYS A 32 11.59 17.39 1.12
N VAL A 33 11.27 17.94 -0.03
CA VAL A 33 11.56 17.39 -1.36
C VAL A 33 12.49 18.33 -2.14
N THR A 34 13.13 17.81 -3.18
CA THR A 34 13.96 18.59 -4.10
C THR A 34 13.20 18.77 -5.41
N PHE A 35 12.81 19.99 -5.74
CA PHE A 35 12.14 20.29 -7.00
C PHE A 35 13.12 20.30 -8.17
N GLU A 36 12.64 19.80 -9.31
CA GLU A 36 13.35 19.69 -10.56
C GLU A 36 12.58 20.44 -11.66
N THR A 37 13.24 20.75 -12.76
CA THR A 37 12.58 21.38 -13.91
C THR A 37 11.55 20.42 -14.51
N PRO A 38 10.26 20.77 -14.51
CA PRO A 38 9.22 19.89 -15.03
C PRO A 38 9.23 19.85 -16.56
N HIS A 39 8.65 18.79 -17.13
CA HIS A 39 8.36 18.74 -18.55
C HIS A 39 7.36 19.85 -18.93
N LYS A 40 7.53 20.45 -20.10
CA LYS A 40 6.59 21.47 -20.59
C LYS A 40 5.34 20.79 -21.16
N HIS A 41 4.21 20.96 -20.48
CA HIS A 41 2.90 20.50 -20.93
C HIS A 41 1.78 21.33 -20.26
N ALA A 42 0.54 21.16 -20.71
CA ALA A 42 -0.61 21.76 -20.05
C ALA A 42 -0.87 21.10 -18.68
N PRO A 43 -1.55 21.78 -17.73
CA PRO A 43 -1.92 21.18 -16.45
C PRO A 43 -2.67 19.86 -16.62
N VAL A 44 -2.32 18.87 -15.79
CA VAL A 44 -2.91 17.53 -15.82
C VAL A 44 -4.21 17.55 -15.03
N GLU A 45 -5.34 17.49 -15.74
CA GLU A 45 -6.66 17.48 -15.12
C GLU A 45 -7.10 16.07 -14.73
N LEU A 46 -7.07 15.78 -13.43
CA LEU A 46 -7.48 14.50 -12.88
C LEU A 46 -9.01 14.39 -12.73
N ILE A 47 -9.66 15.46 -12.28
CA ILE A 47 -11.11 15.50 -12.07
C ILE A 47 -11.67 16.84 -12.54
N ARG A 48 -12.81 16.80 -13.24
CA ARG A 48 -13.53 17.99 -13.71
C ARG A 48 -15.02 17.80 -13.46
N GLY A 49 -15.64 18.70 -12.70
CA GLY A 49 -17.05 18.63 -12.33
C GLY A 49 -17.43 17.33 -11.60
N GLY A 50 -16.52 16.75 -10.82
CA GLY A 50 -16.70 15.47 -10.13
C GLY A 50 -16.49 14.23 -11.01
N LYS A 51 -16.21 14.39 -12.31
CA LYS A 51 -15.95 13.28 -13.23
C LYS A 51 -14.46 12.95 -13.27
N ILE A 52 -14.13 11.69 -12.98
CA ILE A 52 -12.77 11.15 -13.08
C ILE A 52 -12.33 11.10 -14.53
N ARG A 53 -11.13 11.61 -14.82
CA ARG A 53 -10.52 11.60 -16.16
C ARG A 53 -9.31 10.69 -16.27
N PHE A 54 -8.91 10.04 -15.18
CA PHE A 54 -7.71 9.23 -15.13
C PHE A 54 -7.98 7.77 -14.76
N VAL A 55 -6.98 6.94 -15.03
CA VAL A 55 -6.87 5.58 -14.50
C VAL A 55 -5.52 5.40 -13.82
N ILE A 56 -5.44 4.54 -12.80
CA ILE A 56 -4.16 4.16 -12.22
C ILE A 56 -3.60 2.98 -13.01
N VAL A 57 -2.33 3.08 -13.42
CA VAL A 57 -1.60 2.03 -14.12
C VAL A 57 -0.56 1.47 -13.16
N CYS A 58 -0.64 0.18 -12.83
CA CYS A 58 0.21 -0.43 -11.81
C CYS A 58 0.54 -1.89 -12.16
N ASP A 59 1.83 -2.23 -12.20
CA ASP A 59 2.31 -3.58 -12.56
C ASP A 59 2.36 -4.53 -11.35
N ARG A 60 1.19 -4.87 -10.82
CA ARG A 60 1.07 -5.79 -9.67
C ARG A 60 1.54 -7.21 -10.01
N GLU A 61 1.50 -7.60 -11.27
CA GLU A 61 1.94 -8.92 -11.70
C GLU A 61 3.46 -9.05 -11.69
N ALA A 62 4.20 -8.00 -12.04
CA ALA A 62 5.66 -7.97 -11.87
C ALA A 62 6.06 -8.14 -10.40
N GLU A 63 5.39 -7.43 -9.47
CA GLU A 63 5.66 -7.55 -8.03
C GLU A 63 5.38 -8.96 -7.50
N LYS A 64 4.27 -9.59 -7.90
CA LYS A 64 3.94 -10.97 -7.49
C LYS A 64 4.94 -12.01 -8.00
N LYS A 65 5.62 -11.74 -9.12
CA LYS A 65 6.65 -12.61 -9.69
C LYS A 65 8.00 -12.46 -9.00
N ALA A 66 8.20 -11.43 -8.20
CA ALA A 66 9.45 -11.20 -7.50
C ALA A 66 9.73 -12.27 -6.44
N ARG A 67 11.02 -12.59 -6.24
CA ARG A 67 11.50 -13.66 -5.36
C ARG A 67 12.63 -13.18 -4.46
N VAL A 68 12.74 -13.79 -3.29
CA VAL A 68 13.82 -13.57 -2.32
C VAL A 68 15.05 -14.37 -2.73
N VAL A 69 16.20 -13.71 -2.75
CA VAL A 69 17.47 -14.35 -3.13
C VAL A 69 17.92 -15.33 -2.04
N GLY A 70 18.31 -16.53 -2.48
CA GLY A 70 18.88 -17.60 -1.64
C GLY A 70 17.88 -18.68 -1.23
N ASN A 71 16.58 -18.46 -1.39
CA ASN A 71 15.57 -19.51 -1.18
C ASN A 71 14.42 -19.51 -2.19
N ASP A 72 14.42 -18.57 -3.15
CA ASP A 72 13.41 -18.41 -4.20
C ASP A 72 11.96 -18.34 -3.71
N ASN A 73 11.76 -17.96 -2.45
CA ASN A 73 10.42 -17.76 -1.91
C ASN A 73 9.80 -16.47 -2.46
N PRO A 74 8.47 -16.40 -2.64
CA PRO A 74 7.78 -15.16 -2.94
C PRO A 74 8.12 -14.07 -1.93
N ILE A 75 8.20 -12.83 -2.41
CA ILE A 75 8.37 -11.67 -1.53
C ILE A 75 7.14 -11.59 -0.60
N GLY A 76 7.39 -11.46 0.71
CA GLY A 76 6.32 -11.41 1.70
C GLY A 76 5.54 -10.09 1.68
N LEU A 77 4.31 -10.12 2.19
CA LEU A 77 3.39 -8.97 2.28
C LEU A 77 4.03 -7.66 2.80
N PRO A 78 4.95 -7.64 3.79
CA PRO A 78 5.61 -6.42 4.24
C PRO A 78 6.39 -5.67 3.14
N ARG A 79 6.79 -6.37 2.08
CA ARG A 79 7.64 -5.87 0.99
C ARG A 79 6.87 -5.64 -0.32
N GLU A 80 5.56 -5.91 -0.37
CA GLU A 80 4.69 -5.63 -1.54
C GLU A 80 4.33 -4.14 -1.64
N SER A 81 5.28 -3.32 -2.09
CA SER A 81 5.13 -1.87 -2.22
C SER A 81 4.04 -1.44 -3.21
N LEU A 82 3.97 -2.04 -4.40
CA LEU A 82 3.02 -1.63 -5.45
C LEU A 82 1.58 -1.91 -5.03
N THR A 83 1.34 -3.11 -4.52
CA THR A 83 0.02 -3.53 -4.07
C THR A 83 -0.49 -2.62 -2.95
N LYS A 84 0.36 -2.31 -1.97
CA LYS A 84 0.02 -1.36 -0.90
C LYS A 84 -0.24 0.04 -1.44
N SER A 85 0.64 0.53 -2.31
CA SER A 85 0.52 1.86 -2.91
C SER A 85 -0.79 2.00 -3.68
N ALA A 86 -1.14 1.02 -4.52
CA ALA A 86 -2.36 1.03 -5.30
C ALA A 86 -3.60 1.02 -4.41
N CYS A 87 -3.65 0.12 -3.41
CA CYS A 87 -4.75 0.05 -2.47
C CYS A 87 -4.90 1.34 -1.66
N PHE A 88 -3.79 1.90 -1.18
CA PHE A 88 -3.78 3.12 -0.39
C PHE A 88 -4.19 4.35 -1.23
N LEU A 89 -3.68 4.46 -2.45
CA LEU A 89 -4.04 5.52 -3.38
C LEU A 89 -5.54 5.47 -3.71
N VAL A 90 -6.06 4.34 -4.19
CA VAL A 90 -7.50 4.18 -4.51
C VAL A 90 -8.38 4.53 -3.33
N LYS A 91 -8.09 3.98 -2.14
CA LYS A 91 -8.87 4.26 -0.93
C LYS A 91 -8.99 5.75 -0.65
N ASN A 92 -7.89 6.49 -0.77
CA ASN A 92 -7.84 7.90 -0.42
C ASN A 92 -8.35 8.82 -1.54
N LEU A 93 -8.15 8.46 -2.80
CA LEU A 93 -8.78 9.15 -3.93
C LEU A 93 -10.31 9.01 -3.88
N ASN A 94 -10.82 7.81 -3.60
CA ASN A 94 -12.27 7.59 -3.45
C ASN A 94 -12.85 8.45 -2.30
N ARG A 95 -12.10 8.66 -1.22
CA ARG A 95 -12.50 9.54 -0.11
C ARG A 95 -12.59 11.01 -0.54
N CYS A 96 -11.67 11.49 -1.37
CA CYS A 96 -11.64 12.89 -1.79
C CYS A 96 -12.60 13.19 -2.94
N PHE A 97 -12.71 12.29 -3.91
CA PHE A 97 -13.45 12.51 -5.14
C PHE A 97 -14.90 12.00 -5.09
N ASN A 98 -15.23 11.15 -4.12
CA ASN A 98 -16.53 10.47 -4.06
C ASN A 98 -16.87 9.71 -5.36
N ALA A 99 -15.85 9.11 -5.97
CA ALA A 99 -15.93 8.36 -7.21
C ALA A 99 -15.07 7.10 -7.09
N SER A 100 -15.37 6.07 -7.91
CA SER A 100 -14.58 4.84 -7.96
C SER A 100 -13.42 4.98 -8.93
N VAL A 101 -12.20 4.81 -8.45
CA VAL A 101 -10.98 4.86 -9.26
C VAL A 101 -10.57 3.43 -9.66
N ALA A 102 -10.37 3.21 -10.95
CA ALA A 102 -9.90 1.94 -11.50
C ALA A 102 -8.37 1.83 -11.46
N VAL A 103 -7.89 0.59 -11.32
CA VAL A 103 -6.46 0.22 -11.43
C VAL A 103 -6.33 -0.84 -12.52
N LEU A 104 -5.55 -0.55 -13.56
CA LEU A 104 -5.31 -1.43 -14.69
C LEU A 104 -3.83 -1.85 -14.77
N PRO A 105 -3.53 -3.03 -15.31
CA PRO A 105 -2.14 -3.42 -15.61
C PRO A 105 -1.58 -2.62 -16.80
N PRO A 106 -0.24 -2.53 -16.94
CA PRO A 106 0.41 -1.71 -17.97
C PRO A 106 0.09 -2.08 -19.42
N ASP A 107 -0.28 -3.33 -19.67
CA ASP A 107 -0.59 -3.94 -20.96
C ASP A 107 -2.09 -3.92 -21.30
N SER A 108 -2.93 -3.37 -20.41
CA SER A 108 -4.38 -3.36 -20.64
C SER A 108 -4.75 -2.49 -21.85
N PRO A 109 -5.55 -3.02 -22.81
CA PRO A 109 -6.06 -2.21 -23.93
C PRO A 109 -7.04 -1.12 -23.46
N GLU A 110 -7.61 -1.27 -22.27
CA GLU A 110 -8.56 -0.32 -21.71
C GLU A 110 -7.92 1.02 -21.31
N LEU A 111 -6.59 1.09 -21.23
CA LEU A 111 -5.86 2.33 -20.98
C LEU A 111 -6.18 3.42 -22.02
N ALA A 112 -6.52 3.04 -23.25
CA ALA A 112 -6.89 3.97 -24.31
C ALA A 112 -8.19 4.75 -24.03
N LYS A 113 -9.07 4.22 -23.16
CA LYS A 113 -10.34 4.88 -22.79
C LYS A 113 -10.14 6.11 -21.91
N TYR A 114 -8.98 6.22 -21.25
CA TYR A 114 -8.72 7.27 -20.27
C TYR A 114 -7.77 8.32 -20.86
N PRO A 115 -8.14 9.61 -20.86
CA PRO A 115 -7.27 10.66 -21.38
C PRO A 115 -6.03 10.87 -20.50
N VAL A 116 -6.12 10.55 -19.20
CA VAL A 116 -5.04 10.77 -18.22
C VAL A 116 -4.67 9.46 -17.53
N LYS A 117 -3.39 9.27 -17.19
CA LYS A 117 -2.89 8.10 -16.46
C LYS A 117 -2.14 8.52 -15.20
N ILE A 118 -2.29 7.75 -14.14
CA ILE A 118 -1.37 7.79 -13.00
C ILE A 118 -0.53 6.52 -13.05
N TYR A 119 0.72 6.66 -13.50
CA TYR A 119 1.69 5.57 -13.54
C TYR A 119 2.28 5.37 -12.15
N LEU A 120 1.92 4.26 -11.51
CA LEU A 120 2.27 3.95 -10.13
C LEU A 120 3.35 2.87 -10.08
N GLY A 121 4.53 3.26 -9.57
CA GLY A 121 5.69 2.40 -9.41
C GLY A 121 6.44 2.08 -10.70
N LYS A 122 7.36 1.10 -10.63
CA LYS A 122 8.11 0.65 -11.81
C LYS A 122 7.18 -0.09 -12.79
N SER A 123 7.27 0.28 -14.06
CA SER A 123 6.58 -0.36 -15.17
C SER A 123 7.24 0.05 -16.49
N ILE A 124 6.85 -0.59 -17.60
CA ILE A 124 7.27 -0.19 -18.95
C ILE A 124 6.96 1.28 -19.27
N HIS A 125 5.92 1.86 -18.67
CA HIS A 125 5.54 3.25 -18.91
C HIS A 125 6.43 4.22 -18.16
N THR A 126 6.79 3.91 -16.91
CA THR A 126 7.70 4.76 -16.13
C THR A 126 9.14 4.68 -16.66
N ASP A 127 9.56 3.51 -17.14
CA ASP A 127 10.86 3.32 -17.79
C ASP A 127 10.99 4.20 -19.06
N LYS A 128 9.92 4.35 -19.87
CA LYS A 128 9.91 5.23 -21.06
C LYS A 128 10.16 6.71 -20.75
N TYR A 129 9.80 7.15 -19.54
CA TYR A 129 10.04 8.51 -19.06
C TYR A 129 11.39 8.66 -18.35
N GLY A 130 12.27 7.66 -18.46
CA GLY A 130 13.61 7.69 -17.89
C GLY A 130 13.65 7.45 -16.38
N ILE A 131 12.58 6.90 -15.79
CA ILE A 131 12.57 6.55 -14.38
C ILE A 131 13.34 5.25 -14.15
N ASP A 132 14.47 5.37 -13.48
CA ASP A 132 15.29 4.24 -13.08
C ASP A 132 15.29 4.13 -11.55
N ILE A 133 14.45 3.25 -11.02
CA ILE A 133 14.32 3.05 -9.57
C ILE A 133 15.62 2.55 -8.93
N THR A 134 16.50 1.90 -9.70
CA THR A 134 17.76 1.34 -9.19
C THR A 134 18.81 2.40 -8.90
N LYS A 135 18.66 3.59 -9.51
CA LYS A 135 19.52 4.76 -9.29
C LYS A 135 19.00 5.70 -8.21
N MET A 136 17.77 5.47 -7.73
CA MET A 136 17.22 6.26 -6.62
C MET A 136 17.91 5.88 -5.30
N PRO A 137 18.03 6.83 -4.35
CA PRO A 137 18.51 6.51 -3.01
C PRO A 137 17.57 5.52 -2.31
N PRO A 138 18.02 4.83 -1.24
CA PRO A 138 17.16 3.93 -0.48
C PRO A 138 15.88 4.63 0.01
N ASP A 139 14.71 3.98 -0.19
CA ASP A 139 13.37 4.56 0.03
C ASP A 139 13.10 5.90 -0.70
N GLY A 140 13.95 6.23 -1.68
CA GLY A 140 13.81 7.41 -2.51
C GLY A 140 12.65 7.28 -3.48
N PHE A 141 12.10 8.41 -3.88
CA PHE A 141 11.03 8.46 -4.86
C PHE A 141 11.09 9.70 -5.73
N LYS A 142 10.35 9.64 -6.85
CA LYS A 142 10.12 10.71 -7.79
C LYS A 142 8.64 10.83 -8.10
N ILE A 143 8.14 12.06 -8.08
CA ILE A 143 6.80 12.41 -8.55
C ILE A 143 6.97 13.47 -9.62
N MET A 144 6.35 13.24 -10.78
CA MET A 144 6.36 14.20 -11.86
C MET A 144 5.12 14.10 -12.72
N THR A 145 4.71 15.23 -13.29
CA THR A 145 3.70 15.25 -14.33
C THR A 145 4.33 15.04 -15.70
N VAL A 146 3.57 14.43 -16.59
CA VAL A 146 3.91 14.17 -17.99
C VAL A 146 2.72 14.54 -18.88
N PRO A 147 2.90 14.69 -20.21
CA PRO A 147 1.82 15.15 -21.09
C PRO A 147 0.53 14.33 -21.00
N ASP A 148 0.60 13.03 -20.73
CA ASP A 148 -0.54 12.13 -20.63
C ASP A 148 -0.89 11.71 -19.20
N GLY A 149 -0.27 12.33 -18.17
CA GLY A 149 -0.43 11.79 -16.82
C GLY A 149 0.49 12.31 -15.73
N ILE A 150 0.60 11.47 -14.71
CA ILE A 150 1.45 11.67 -13.53
C ILE A 150 2.19 10.37 -13.27
N ILE A 151 3.46 10.49 -12.95
CA ILE A 151 4.31 9.39 -12.49
C ILE A 151 4.45 9.54 -10.98
N ILE A 152 4.20 8.44 -10.27
CA ILE A 152 4.46 8.27 -8.83
C ILE A 152 5.27 7.00 -8.71
N ALA A 153 6.60 7.11 -8.60
CA ALA A 153 7.47 5.94 -8.59
C ALA A 153 8.56 6.11 -7.53
N GLY A 154 8.85 5.04 -6.81
CA GLY A 154 9.97 5.00 -5.89
C GLY A 154 10.79 3.73 -5.98
N ARG A 155 11.88 3.74 -5.23
CA ARG A 155 12.75 2.59 -5.05
C ARG A 155 12.01 1.53 -4.23
N ASP A 156 11.43 0.59 -4.95
CA ASP A 156 10.75 -0.55 -4.37
C ASP A 156 11.68 -1.76 -4.43
N GLY A 157 12.12 -2.24 -3.27
CA GLY A 157 13.00 -3.41 -3.21
C GLY A 157 12.36 -4.64 -3.83
N SER A 158 11.01 -4.72 -3.85
CA SER A 158 10.29 -5.82 -4.49
C SER A 158 10.51 -5.91 -6.00
N LEU A 159 10.96 -4.83 -6.64
CA LEU A 159 11.16 -4.74 -8.08
C LEU A 159 12.64 -4.64 -8.47
N ILE A 160 13.54 -4.79 -7.50
CA ILE A 160 14.98 -4.77 -7.69
C ILE A 160 15.53 -6.17 -7.38
N PRO A 161 15.96 -6.94 -8.40
CA PRO A 161 16.57 -8.24 -8.18
C PRO A 161 17.75 -8.16 -7.20
N GLY A 162 17.79 -9.06 -6.22
CA GLY A 162 18.84 -9.04 -5.19
C GLY A 162 18.67 -8.00 -4.10
N SER A 163 17.59 -7.22 -4.09
CA SER A 163 17.33 -6.26 -3.01
C SER A 163 16.97 -6.93 -1.68
N TYR A 164 16.47 -8.17 -1.71
CA TYR A 164 16.13 -8.93 -0.51
C TYR A 164 16.80 -10.30 -0.51
N HIS A 165 17.46 -10.62 0.61
CA HIS A 165 18.04 -11.91 0.93
C HIS A 165 17.17 -12.68 1.92
N TRP A 166 17.35 -14.01 1.95
CA TRP A 166 16.57 -14.91 2.80
C TRP A 166 16.66 -14.61 4.31
N ASN A 167 17.75 -13.99 4.77
CA ASN A 167 18.01 -13.63 6.16
C ASN A 167 17.66 -12.16 6.50
N ASP A 168 17.15 -11.39 5.54
CA ASP A 168 16.73 -10.02 5.81
C ASP A 168 15.52 -10.01 6.75
N LEU A 169 15.59 -9.16 7.78
CA LEU A 169 14.43 -8.95 8.65
C LEU A 169 13.25 -8.42 7.83
N SER A 170 12.04 -8.88 8.16
CA SER A 170 10.82 -8.54 7.44
C SER A 170 10.50 -7.04 7.44
N TYR A 171 11.12 -6.27 8.35
CA TYR A 171 10.91 -4.83 8.53
C TYR A 171 11.85 -3.96 7.68
N TYR A 172 12.87 -4.52 7.02
CA TYR A 172 13.76 -3.79 6.10
C TYR A 172 13.14 -3.67 4.70
N ALA A 173 11.89 -3.22 4.61
CA ALA A 173 11.21 -3.11 3.33
C ALA A 173 11.46 -1.73 2.70
N GLU A 174 12.14 -1.70 1.55
CA GLU A 174 12.26 -0.52 0.69
C GLU A 174 10.93 -0.32 -0.05
N ASN A 175 10.16 0.68 0.39
CA ASN A 175 8.82 0.97 -0.12
C ASN A 175 8.73 2.43 -0.61
N GLY A 176 9.63 2.82 -1.51
CA GLY A 176 9.68 4.18 -2.04
C GLY A 176 8.36 4.63 -2.67
N THR A 177 7.67 3.75 -3.41
CA THR A 177 6.37 4.10 -4.05
C THR A 177 5.26 4.31 -3.02
N VAL A 178 5.28 3.61 -1.88
CA VAL A 178 4.34 3.87 -0.77
C VAL A 178 4.58 5.27 -0.22
N GLY A 179 5.84 5.64 0.02
CA GLY A 179 6.21 6.99 0.47
C GLY A 179 5.76 8.07 -0.51
N ALA A 180 6.00 7.86 -1.80
CA ALA A 180 5.55 8.75 -2.87
C ALA A 180 4.03 8.90 -2.91
N THR A 181 3.30 7.81 -2.72
CA THR A 181 1.83 7.82 -2.70
C THR A 181 1.29 8.67 -1.56
N VAL A 182 1.88 8.55 -0.36
CA VAL A 182 1.50 9.37 0.80
C VAL A 182 1.79 10.84 0.50
N ASP A 183 3.01 11.15 0.04
CA ASP A 183 3.42 12.53 -0.27
C ASP A 183 2.50 13.16 -1.34
N PHE A 184 2.16 12.42 -2.40
CA PHE A 184 1.23 12.87 -3.43
C PHE A 184 -0.14 13.25 -2.85
N LEU A 185 -0.70 12.40 -1.98
CA LEU A 185 -2.01 12.64 -1.35
C LEU A 185 -1.97 13.86 -0.42
N GLU A 186 -0.89 14.06 0.34
CA GLU A 186 -0.77 15.22 1.22
C GLU A 186 -0.53 16.51 0.43
N ARG A 187 0.35 16.47 -0.56
CA ARG A 187 0.84 17.64 -1.29
C ARG A 187 -0.15 18.17 -2.31
N PHE A 188 -0.86 17.29 -3.03
CA PHE A 188 -1.78 17.70 -4.09
C PHE A 188 -3.25 17.67 -3.70
N LEU A 189 -3.64 16.75 -2.81
CA LEU A 189 -5.03 16.64 -2.36
C LEU A 189 -5.27 17.32 -1.00
N GLY A 190 -4.20 17.81 -0.35
CA GLY A 190 -4.31 18.45 0.96
C GLY A 190 -4.75 17.48 2.06
N MET A 191 -4.56 16.17 1.86
CA MET A 191 -4.89 15.19 2.88
C MET A 191 -3.97 15.32 4.08
N ARG A 192 -4.49 15.00 5.27
CA ARG A 192 -3.68 14.90 6.49
C ARG A 192 -3.97 13.60 7.20
N PHE A 193 -2.92 12.84 7.45
CA PHE A 193 -2.97 11.59 8.19
C PHE A 193 -2.52 11.85 9.62
N TYR A 194 -3.46 11.80 10.56
CA TYR A 194 -3.12 11.81 11.98
C TYR A 194 -2.94 10.37 12.45
N TYR A 195 -2.00 10.17 13.37
CA TYR A 195 -1.59 8.89 13.99
C TYR A 195 -2.68 7.79 13.95
N PRO A 196 -2.34 6.51 13.73
CA PRO A 196 -3.32 5.44 13.59
C PRO A 196 -4.45 5.53 14.63
N GLY A 197 -5.69 5.70 14.17
CA GLY A 197 -6.87 5.83 15.03
C GLY A 197 -7.33 7.26 15.34
N LEU A 198 -6.50 8.30 15.13
CA LEU A 198 -6.90 9.71 15.32
C LEU A 198 -7.69 10.28 14.14
N GLY A 199 -7.50 9.71 12.94
CA GLY A 199 -8.31 10.01 11.78
C GLY A 199 -7.54 10.56 10.59
N VAL A 200 -8.29 10.85 9.52
CA VAL A 200 -7.76 11.36 8.26
C VAL A 200 -8.62 12.53 7.81
N ILE A 201 -7.99 13.67 7.54
CA ILE A 201 -8.66 14.78 6.84
C ILE A 201 -8.56 14.49 5.35
N ALA A 202 -9.71 14.39 4.68
CA ALA A 202 -9.83 14.13 3.26
C ALA A 202 -10.74 15.19 2.61
N PRO A 203 -10.17 16.26 2.01
CA PRO A 203 -10.95 17.31 1.36
C PRO A 203 -11.83 16.77 0.24
N LYS A 204 -13.03 17.33 0.08
CA LYS A 204 -13.93 16.98 -1.03
C LYS A 204 -13.57 17.81 -2.26
N ILE A 205 -13.11 17.14 -3.31
CA ILE A 205 -12.54 17.78 -4.49
C ILE A 205 -13.38 17.41 -5.72
N LYS A 206 -13.95 18.41 -6.39
CA LYS A 206 -14.71 18.24 -7.64
C LYS A 206 -13.89 18.63 -8.88
N ASN A 207 -12.88 19.46 -8.71
CA ASN A 207 -11.98 19.91 -9.77
C ASN A 207 -10.55 19.83 -9.26
N LEU A 208 -9.67 19.15 -9.99
CA LEU A 208 -8.24 19.06 -9.68
C LEU A 208 -7.45 19.07 -10.97
N ALA A 209 -6.66 20.12 -11.14
CA ALA A 209 -5.64 20.25 -12.16
C ALA A 209 -4.29 20.42 -11.47
N ILE A 210 -3.28 19.69 -11.92
CA ILE A 210 -1.92 19.77 -11.38
C ILE A 210 -1.04 20.42 -12.44
N ASP A 211 -0.43 21.55 -12.10
CA ASP A 211 0.51 22.25 -12.98
C ASP A 211 1.76 21.40 -13.21
N PRO A 212 2.51 21.62 -14.30
CA PRO A 212 3.77 20.94 -14.53
C PRO A 212 4.69 20.97 -13.30
N VAL A 213 5.03 19.81 -12.78
CA VAL A 213 5.82 19.65 -11.56
C VAL A 213 6.67 18.39 -11.64
N ALA A 214 7.89 18.47 -11.11
CA ALA A 214 8.77 17.33 -10.93
C ALA A 214 9.55 17.53 -9.62
N TYR A 215 9.62 16.49 -8.79
CA TYR A 215 10.45 16.51 -7.59
C TYR A 215 10.83 15.11 -7.15
N THR A 216 11.90 15.05 -6.36
CA THR A 216 12.37 13.84 -5.69
C THR A 216 12.32 14.00 -4.18
N GLY A 217 12.02 12.89 -3.50
CA GLY A 217 12.00 12.81 -2.05
C GLY A 217 12.77 11.59 -1.57
N ARG A 218 13.27 11.65 -0.34
CA ARG A 218 13.87 10.51 0.36
C ARG A 218 13.78 10.71 1.86
N PRO A 219 13.76 9.63 2.65
CA PRO A 219 13.91 9.78 4.09
C PRO A 219 15.32 10.30 4.44
N LYS A 220 15.41 11.11 5.50
CA LYS A 220 16.70 11.54 6.04
C LYS A 220 17.41 10.40 6.78
N TYR A 221 16.63 9.53 7.42
CA TYR A 221 17.10 8.36 8.16
C TYR A 221 16.47 7.11 7.57
N LEU A 222 17.27 6.12 7.22
CA LEU A 222 16.80 4.89 6.57
C LEU A 222 15.99 4.02 7.55
N THR A 223 16.51 3.84 8.77
CA THR A 223 15.80 3.13 9.84
C THR A 223 14.79 4.05 10.49
N ARG A 224 13.50 3.71 10.33
CA ARG A 224 12.36 4.50 10.83
C ARG A 224 11.41 3.63 11.66
N LEU A 225 12.00 2.76 12.48
CA LEU A 225 11.25 1.88 13.36
C LEU A 225 11.14 2.54 14.74
N PHE A 226 9.92 2.62 15.25
CA PHE A 226 9.72 2.58 16.68
C PHE A 226 9.98 1.13 17.08
N GLY A 227 11.10 0.85 17.74
CA GLY A 227 11.31 -0.48 18.31
C GLY A 227 10.12 -0.86 19.18
N ASN A 228 9.90 -2.16 19.39
CA ASN A 228 9.10 -2.57 20.54
C ASN A 228 9.76 -1.91 21.77
N VAL A 229 9.06 -0.95 22.37
CA VAL A 229 9.53 -0.19 23.54
C VAL A 229 9.82 -1.11 24.74
N ASP A 230 9.42 -2.37 24.67
CA ASP A 230 9.70 -3.40 25.67
C ASP A 230 11.20 -3.64 25.95
N ASN A 231 12.13 -3.16 25.11
CA ASN A 231 13.58 -3.21 25.37
C ASN A 231 14.33 -1.87 25.17
N ALA A 232 13.63 -0.76 24.97
CA ALA A 232 14.27 0.51 24.62
C ALA A 232 14.74 1.34 25.85
N PHE A 233 14.25 1.00 27.05
CA PHE A 233 14.61 1.68 28.29
C PHE A 233 15.06 0.64 29.33
N HIS A 234 16.35 0.30 29.32
CA HIS A 234 16.97 -0.37 30.45
C HIS A 234 17.58 0.68 31.38
N ALA A 235 17.39 0.52 32.70
CA ALA A 235 18.13 1.31 33.67
C ALA A 235 19.63 1.00 33.50
N PRO A 236 20.54 1.99 33.65
CA PRO A 236 21.96 1.72 33.73
C PRO A 236 22.16 0.62 34.78
N GLU A 237 22.92 -0.42 34.44
CA GLU A 237 23.21 -1.60 35.28
C GLU A 237 22.25 -2.80 35.21
N THR A 238 21.18 -2.76 34.40
CA THR A 238 20.39 -3.98 34.12
C THR A 238 20.85 -4.67 32.83
N PRO A 239 21.16 -5.98 32.84
CA PRO A 239 21.53 -6.69 31.62
C PRO A 239 20.35 -6.74 30.64
N PRO A 240 20.58 -6.52 29.34
CA PRO A 240 19.52 -6.58 28.34
C PRO A 240 18.91 -7.98 28.34
N ARG A 241 17.58 -8.06 28.50
CA ARG A 241 16.91 -9.36 28.42
C ARG A 241 17.04 -9.89 27.01
N GLN A 242 17.57 -11.11 26.88
CA GLN A 242 17.69 -11.78 25.60
C GLN A 242 16.29 -11.96 24.99
N ILE A 243 16.09 -11.42 23.79
CA ILE A 243 14.82 -11.50 23.07
C ILE A 243 14.65 -12.94 22.59
N GLY A 244 14.03 -13.78 23.41
CA GLY A 244 13.41 -14.99 22.93
C GLY A 244 12.26 -14.60 21.99
N LEU A 245 12.16 -15.28 20.83
CA LEU A 245 10.89 -15.38 20.10
C LEU A 245 9.79 -15.56 21.13
N ALA A 246 8.70 -14.81 20.99
CA ALA A 246 7.52 -14.95 21.83
C ALA A 246 7.21 -16.44 22.06
N THR A 247 7.60 -16.97 23.22
CA THR A 247 7.05 -18.22 23.70
C THR A 247 5.60 -17.88 23.96
N THR A 248 4.74 -18.36 23.07
CA THR A 248 3.32 -18.45 23.35
C THR A 248 3.18 -19.02 24.75
N ARG A 249 2.35 -18.38 25.56
CA ARG A 249 1.99 -18.82 26.90
C ARG A 249 1.27 -20.17 26.79
N ASN A 250 2.04 -21.24 26.70
CA ASN A 250 1.70 -22.63 26.95
C ASN A 250 3.01 -23.36 27.26
N GLY A 251 3.56 -23.03 28.43
CA GLY A 251 4.58 -23.85 29.05
C GLY A 251 4.00 -25.23 29.35
N ARG A 252 4.43 -26.22 28.58
CA ARG A 252 4.71 -27.57 29.08
C ARG A 252 6.03 -28.01 28.49
N GLY A 253 7.11 -27.56 29.12
CA GLY A 253 8.32 -28.37 29.14
C GLY A 253 7.97 -29.70 29.80
N ARG A 254 8.20 -30.80 29.11
CA ARG A 254 8.36 -32.10 29.77
C ARG A 254 9.83 -32.45 29.69
N ASN A 255 10.51 -32.13 30.79
CA ASN A 255 11.76 -32.78 31.15
C ASN A 255 11.49 -34.27 31.36
N PHE A 256 12.45 -35.04 30.90
CA PHE A 256 12.65 -36.44 31.17
C PHE A 256 12.85 -36.62 32.69
N GLN A 257 11.92 -37.29 33.37
CA GLN A 257 12.18 -37.90 34.68
C GLN A 257 11.27 -39.11 34.86
N THR A 258 11.92 -40.26 34.94
CA THR A 258 11.44 -41.59 35.30
C THR A 258 11.02 -41.64 36.77
N THR A 259 9.79 -42.07 37.07
CA THR A 259 9.46 -42.93 38.22
C THR A 259 8.05 -43.51 38.08
N ARG A 260 7.94 -44.83 38.28
CA ARG A 260 6.71 -45.60 38.49
C ARG A 260 5.94 -45.10 39.71
N ALA A 261 4.60 -45.14 39.68
CA ALA A 261 3.74 -45.72 40.74
C ALA A 261 2.23 -45.48 40.46
N THR A 262 1.49 -46.59 40.34
CA THR A 262 0.16 -46.91 40.91
C THR A 262 -1.03 -45.91 40.88
N SER A 263 -2.09 -46.38 40.21
CA SER A 263 -3.49 -46.53 40.65
C SER A 263 -4.36 -45.34 41.13
N GLU A 264 -5.67 -45.52 40.85
CA GLU A 264 -6.86 -44.93 41.50
C GLU A 264 -7.50 -43.66 40.88
N SER A 265 -8.47 -43.94 40.00
CA SER A 265 -9.90 -43.60 40.05
C SER A 265 -10.43 -42.17 40.32
N ARG A 266 -11.54 -41.89 39.60
CA ARG A 266 -12.56 -40.82 39.75
C ARG A 266 -12.10 -39.44 39.25
N GLY A 267 -12.68 -38.78 38.25
CA GLY A 267 -14.05 -38.77 37.77
C GLY A 267 -14.57 -37.35 37.93
N ILE A 268 -14.62 -36.55 36.86
CA ILE A 268 -15.48 -35.37 36.67
C ILE A 268 -15.51 -35.07 35.16
N ARG A 269 -16.71 -35.09 34.58
CA ARG A 269 -17.00 -34.53 33.26
C ARG A 269 -17.19 -33.02 33.40
N VAL A 270 -16.51 -32.24 32.57
CA VAL A 270 -16.94 -30.87 32.25
C VAL A 270 -17.05 -30.75 30.73
N VAL A 271 -18.24 -30.34 30.32
CA VAL A 271 -18.69 -30.16 28.94
C VAL A 271 -18.03 -28.92 28.34
N VAL A 272 -17.54 -29.04 27.12
CA VAL A 272 -16.97 -27.96 26.31
C VAL A 272 -18.10 -27.34 25.45
N PRO A 273 -18.38 -26.03 25.52
CA PRO A 273 -19.06 -25.36 24.43
C PRO A 273 -18.03 -24.75 23.48
N ALA A 274 -18.00 -25.30 22.26
CA ALA A 274 -17.43 -24.63 21.11
C ALA A 274 -18.36 -23.48 20.70
N VAL A 275 -17.84 -22.25 20.56
CA VAL A 275 -18.56 -21.18 19.88
C VAL A 275 -17.70 -20.65 18.73
N PHE A 276 -18.27 -20.88 17.55
CA PHE A 276 -17.84 -20.50 16.22
C PHE A 276 -17.90 -18.98 16.01
N CYS A 277 -17.03 -18.52 15.12
CA CYS A 277 -16.92 -17.17 14.58
C CYS A 277 -18.23 -16.72 13.91
N ALA A 278 -18.74 -15.53 14.27
CA ALA A 278 -19.89 -14.91 13.62
C ALA A 278 -19.49 -13.59 12.93
N GLU A 279 -19.58 -13.63 11.61
CA GLU A 279 -19.43 -12.55 10.65
C GLU A 279 -20.63 -11.59 10.73
N LYS A 280 -20.40 -10.30 11.00
CA LYS A 280 -21.46 -9.28 10.99
C LYS A 280 -21.75 -8.81 9.56
N ARG A 281 -22.83 -9.32 8.96
CA ARG A 281 -23.55 -8.64 7.88
C ARG A 281 -24.68 -7.80 8.47
N LEU A 282 -24.72 -6.52 8.13
CA LEU A 282 -25.84 -5.62 8.36
C LEU A 282 -26.93 -5.91 7.32
N THR A 283 -28.15 -6.22 7.77
CA THR A 283 -29.36 -6.27 6.96
C THR A 283 -30.11 -4.94 7.03
N PRO A 284 -30.86 -4.56 5.97
CA PRO A 284 -31.81 -3.46 6.03
C PRO A 284 -33.17 -3.93 6.59
N ILE A 285 -33.87 -2.94 7.13
CA ILE A 285 -35.19 -2.93 7.76
C ILE A 285 -36.27 -3.58 6.87
N LEU A 286 -37.06 -4.49 7.45
CA LEU A 286 -38.26 -5.07 6.83
C LEU A 286 -39.47 -4.88 7.76
N TRP A 287 -40.47 -4.16 7.23
CA TRP A 287 -41.81 -4.02 7.75
C TRP A 287 -42.53 -5.37 7.78
N ARG A 288 -43.18 -5.69 8.91
CA ARG A 288 -44.09 -6.83 9.07
C ARG A 288 -45.45 -6.55 8.42
N LYS A 289 -46.03 -7.54 7.74
CA LYS A 289 -47.46 -7.88 7.83
C LYS A 289 -47.69 -9.37 7.55
N ARG A 290 -48.54 -9.96 8.39
CA ARG A 290 -49.02 -11.36 8.49
C ARG A 290 -49.75 -11.84 7.22
N PHE A 291 -49.66 -13.14 6.90
CA PHE A 291 -50.69 -14.21 7.04
C PHE A 291 -50.29 -15.47 6.20
N PRO A 292 -50.91 -16.66 6.41
CA PRO A 292 -50.25 -17.96 6.33
C PRO A 292 -50.71 -18.79 5.12
N ILE A 293 -49.86 -19.69 4.62
CA ILE A 293 -50.29 -20.73 3.66
C ILE A 293 -49.70 -22.08 4.06
N SER A 294 -50.55 -23.08 3.87
CA SER A 294 -50.57 -24.45 4.37
C SER A 294 -49.48 -25.38 3.85
N TRP A 295 -49.39 -26.50 4.57
CA TRP A 295 -48.61 -27.70 4.31
C TRP A 295 -48.88 -28.34 2.96
N MET A 296 -47.83 -28.86 2.32
CA MET A 296 -47.92 -30.03 1.45
C MET A 296 -46.61 -30.84 1.56
N SER A 297 -46.77 -32.10 1.94
CA SER A 297 -45.75 -33.14 2.06
C SER A 297 -45.43 -33.71 0.68
N VAL A 298 -44.14 -33.93 0.39
CA VAL A 298 -43.72 -34.97 -0.56
C VAL A 298 -42.49 -35.68 0.01
N SER A 299 -42.65 -36.97 0.25
CA SER A 299 -41.61 -37.91 0.63
C SER A 299 -40.93 -38.46 -0.63
N THR A 300 -39.61 -38.63 -0.58
CA THR A 300 -38.92 -39.71 -1.30
C THR A 300 -37.64 -40.04 -0.55
N GLY A 301 -37.67 -41.18 0.14
CA GLY A 301 -36.46 -41.85 0.63
C GLY A 301 -36.01 -42.88 -0.40
N ILE A 302 -34.70 -42.98 -0.66
CA ILE A 302 -34.09 -44.18 -1.24
C ILE A 302 -32.80 -44.49 -0.48
N LYS A 303 -32.68 -45.78 -0.16
CA LYS A 303 -31.77 -46.44 0.78
C LYS A 303 -30.36 -46.64 0.20
N LYS A 304 -29.37 -46.70 1.12
CA LYS A 304 -28.07 -47.36 0.96
C LYS A 304 -28.25 -48.89 0.79
N ALA A 305 -27.41 -49.51 -0.03
CA ALA A 305 -27.04 -50.92 0.11
C ALA A 305 -25.60 -51.14 -0.39
N ASN A 306 -24.82 -51.87 0.41
CA ASN A 306 -23.49 -52.42 0.12
C ASN A 306 -23.62 -53.87 -0.38
N SER A 307 -22.77 -54.30 -1.32
CA SER A 307 -22.19 -55.67 -1.45
C SER A 307 -21.19 -55.65 -2.62
N ILE A 308 -19.87 -55.85 -2.45
CA ILE A 308 -19.08 -57.10 -2.36
C ILE A 308 -19.07 -57.95 -3.66
N ASN A 309 -17.82 -58.20 -4.12
CA ASN A 309 -17.24 -59.24 -5.00
C ASN A 309 -17.58 -59.29 -6.50
N ARG A 310 -16.57 -59.01 -7.34
CA ARG A 310 -15.65 -60.00 -7.92
C ARG A 310 -14.37 -59.33 -8.40
#